data_AF-A0A976KYZ1-F1
#
_entry.id   AF-A0A976KYZ1-F1
#
_cell.length_a   1.000
_cell.length_b   1.000
_cell.length_c   1.000
_cell.angle_alpha   90.00
_cell.angle_beta   90.00
_cell.angle_gamma   90.00
#
_symmetry.space_group_name_H-M   'P 1'
#
loop_
_entity.id
_entity.type
_entity.pdbx_description
1 polymer ?
#
loop_
_entity_poly.entity_id
_entity_poly.type
_entity_poly.pdbx_seq_one_letter_code
_entity_poly.pdbx_strand_id
1 'polypeptide(L)' 'MDLKIFLSFLNGQGINNLFLKIVMVILAIFYFFYALVISKQVKVMDKTLQDKYNWLIFLITSLQVTVSLILLIFAIFLI' A
#
# COMPACT_ATOMS: atom_id res chain seq x y z
N MET A 1 -17.57 -15.45 4.22
CA MET A 1 -17.83 -14.76 2.94
C MET A 1 -17.08 -15.52 1.86
N ASP A 2 -17.80 -16.06 0.89
CA ASP A 2 -17.32 -17.10 -0.03
C ASP A 2 -16.26 -16.54 -1.00
N LEU A 3 -15.03 -17.06 -0.96
CA LEU A 3 -13.91 -16.64 -1.82
C LEU A 3 -14.29 -16.68 -3.31
N LYS A 4 -15.22 -17.58 -3.67
CA LYS A 4 -15.77 -17.73 -5.02
C LYS A 4 -16.53 -16.50 -5.50
N ILE A 5 -17.26 -15.83 -4.62
CA ILE A 5 -17.98 -14.59 -4.94
C ILE A 5 -16.98 -13.48 -5.24
N PHE A 6 -15.93 -13.34 -4.42
CA PHE A 6 -14.83 -12.40 -4.64
C PHE A 6 -14.08 -12.64 -5.98
N LEU A 7 -13.80 -13.90 -6.30
CA LEU A 7 -13.19 -14.29 -7.58
C LEU A 7 -14.11 -14.03 -8.78
N SER A 8 -15.43 -14.17 -8.62
CA SER A 8 -16.39 -13.89 -9.70
C SER A 8 -16.48 -12.41 -10.05
N PHE A 9 -16.35 -11.51 -9.05
CA PHE A 9 -16.29 -10.07 -9.28
C PHE A 9 -15.02 -9.63 -10.04
N LEU A 10 -13.90 -10.32 -9.83
CA LEU A 10 -12.65 -10.06 -10.55
C LEU A 10 -12.70 -10.48 -12.04
N ASN A 11 -13.58 -11.41 -12.41
CA ASN A 11 -13.60 -12.02 -13.75
C ASN A 11 -14.64 -11.39 -14.71
N GLY A 12 -15.28 -10.29 -14.33
CA GLY A 12 -16.32 -9.61 -15.11
C GLY A 12 -15.74 -8.81 -16.29
N GLN A 13 -15.97 -9.30 -17.51
CA GLN A 13 -15.41 -8.77 -18.76
C GLN A 13 -15.94 -7.37 -19.13
N GLY A 14 -15.02 -6.47 -19.51
CA GLY A 14 -15.31 -5.23 -20.26
C GLY A 14 -15.31 -3.95 -19.42
N ILE A 15 -16.43 -3.63 -18.76
CA ILE A 15 -16.65 -2.34 -18.09
C ILE A 15 -16.20 -2.37 -16.61
N ASN A 16 -16.34 -3.53 -15.96
CA ASN A 16 -15.85 -3.74 -14.58
C ASN A 16 -14.32 -3.61 -14.47
N ASN A 17 -13.58 -3.94 -15.53
CA ASN A 17 -12.13 -3.96 -15.47
C ASN A 17 -11.55 -2.54 -15.34
N LEU A 18 -12.08 -1.56 -16.07
CA LEU A 18 -11.58 -0.18 -16.03
C LEU A 18 -11.95 0.53 -14.72
N PHE A 19 -13.17 0.30 -14.20
CA PHE A 19 -13.57 0.77 -12.88
C PHE A 19 -12.70 0.16 -11.77
N LEU A 20 -12.47 -1.17 -11.79
CA LEU A 20 -11.60 -1.84 -10.83
C LEU A 20 -10.17 -1.32 -10.88
N LYS A 21 -9.61 -1.10 -12.08
CA LYS A 21 -8.29 -0.51 -12.26
C LYS A 21 -8.17 0.87 -11.62
N ILE A 22 -9.12 1.77 -11.87
CA ILE A 22 -9.15 3.11 -11.27
C ILE A 22 -9.21 3.01 -9.74
N VAL A 23 -10.07 2.15 -9.20
CA VAL A 23 -10.16 1.92 -7.76
C VAL A 23 -8.84 1.39 -7.19
N MET A 24 -8.18 0.44 -7.86
CA MET A 24 -6.87 -0.07 -7.43
C MET A 24 -5.79 1.02 -7.42
N VAL A 25 -5.77 1.91 -8.41
CA VAL A 25 -4.83 3.03 -8.46
C VAL A 25 -5.08 4.00 -7.30
N ILE A 26 -6.34 4.35 -7.05
CA ILE A 26 -6.71 5.21 -5.91
C ILE A 26 -6.27 4.56 -4.59
N LEU A 27 -6.52 3.26 -4.41
CA LEU A 27 -6.08 2.52 -3.21
C LEU A 27 -4.55 2.49 -3.07
N ALA A 28 -3.81 2.30 -4.17
CA ALA A 28 -2.35 2.33 -4.15
C ALA A 28 -1.81 3.71 -3.77
N ILE A 29 -2.42 4.78 -4.27
CA ILE A 29 -2.09 6.17 -3.90
C ILE A 29 -2.31 6.39 -2.40
N PHE A 30 -3.48 6.00 -1.88
CA PHE A 30 -3.77 6.12 -0.44
C PHE A 30 -2.81 5.29 0.41
N TYR A 31 -2.50 4.07 -0.01
CA TYR A 31 -1.56 3.20 0.68
C TYR A 31 -0.14 3.79 0.72
N PHE A 32 0.30 4.41 -0.38
CA PHE A 32 1.58 5.11 -0.44
C PHE A 32 1.62 6.31 0.51
N PHE A 33 0.59 7.17 0.50
CA PHE A 33 0.52 8.28 1.46
C PHE A 33 0.50 7.81 2.91
N TYR A 34 -0.25 6.75 3.20
CA TYR A 34 -0.25 6.12 4.51
C TYR A 34 1.16 5.67 4.93
N ALA A 35 1.88 4.96 4.05
CA ALA A 35 3.24 4.52 4.31
C ALA A 35 4.20 5.69 4.59
N LEU A 36 4.07 6.82 3.87
CA LEU A 36 4.85 8.03 4.13
C LEU A 36 4.54 8.66 5.50
N VAL A 37 3.26 8.73 5.88
CA VAL A 37 2.86 9.25 7.19
C VAL A 37 3.43 8.37 8.32
N ILE A 38 3.31 7.05 8.20
CA ILE A 38 3.87 6.11 9.16
C ILE A 38 5.39 6.23 9.25
N SER A 39 6.09 6.33 8.12
CA SER A 39 7.54 6.54 8.10
C SER A 39 7.94 7.81 8.86
N LYS A 40 7.19 8.92 8.69
CA LYS A 40 7.41 10.16 9.44
C LYS A 40 7.14 9.98 10.93
N GLN A 41 6.08 9.26 11.30
CA GLN A 41 5.76 8.97 12.70
C GLN A 41 6.84 8.12 13.37
N VAL A 42 7.36 7.10 12.69
CA VAL A 42 8.49 6.29 13.20
C VAL A 42 9.75 7.11 13.39
N LYS A 43 10.03 8.07 12.50
CA LYS A 43 11.17 9.00 12.67
C LYS A 43 10.99 9.95 13.85
N VAL A 44 9.76 10.34 14.18
CA VAL A 44 9.48 11.13 15.40
C VAL A 44 9.63 10.25 16.64
N MET A 45 9.08 9.04 16.60
CA MET A 45 9.21 8.05 17.67
C MET A 45 10.67 7.74 17.99
N ASP A 46 11.51 7.61 16.96
CA ASP A 46 12.94 7.34 17.12
C ASP A 46 13.67 8.43 17.93
N LYS A 47 13.21 9.68 17.80
CA LYS A 47 13.77 10.82 18.54
C LYS A 47 13.24 10.93 19.97
N THR A 48 12.06 10.41 20.25
CA THR A 48 11.39 10.59 21.56
C THR A 48 11.51 9.37 22.47
N LEU A 49 11.60 8.17 21.89
CA LEU A 49 11.73 6.90 22.60
C LEU A 49 13.04 6.25 22.16
N GLN A 50 14.06 6.27 23.03
CA GLN A 50 15.30 5.53 22.82
C GLN A 50 15.06 4.06 23.16
N ASP A 51 14.47 3.33 22.21
CA ASP A 51 14.20 1.91 22.35
C ASP A 51 15.23 1.08 21.56
N LYS A 52 15.64 -0.07 22.12
CA LYS A 52 16.67 -0.95 21.57
C LYS A 52 16.29 -1.49 20.17
N TYR A 53 14.99 -1.51 19.86
CA TYR A 53 14.45 -2.06 18.61
C TYR A 53 14.02 -1.01 17.57
N ASN A 54 14.29 0.30 17.79
CA ASN A 54 13.94 1.34 16.82
C ASN A 54 14.47 1.07 15.41
N TRP A 55 15.67 0.51 15.31
CA TRP A 55 16.28 0.16 14.04
C TRP A 55 15.43 -0.83 13.22
N LEU A 56 14.85 -1.83 13.87
CA LEU A 56 13.97 -2.80 13.19
C LEU A 56 12.69 -2.13 12.69
N ILE A 57 12.09 -1.27 13.50
CA ILE A 57 10.86 -0.55 13.13
C ILE A 57 11.14 0.40 11.95
N PHE A 58 12.31 1.06 11.96
CA PHE A 58 12.76 1.89 10.85
C PHE A 58 12.98 1.08 9.56
N LEU A 59 13.61 -0.09 9.64
CA LEU A 59 13.79 -0.97 8.49
C LEU A 59 12.45 -1.45 7.90
N ILE A 60 11.52 -1.90 8.74
CA ILE A 60 10.21 -2.38 8.30
C ILE A 60 9.43 -1.26 7.61
N THR A 61 9.44 -0.06 8.19
CA THR A 61 8.74 1.09 7.59
C THR A 61 9.40 1.58 6.31
N SER A 62 10.73 1.53 6.21
CA SER A 62 11.44 1.80 4.96
C SER A 62 11.03 0.80 3.87
N LEU A 63 10.97 -0.50 4.20
CA LEU A 63 10.53 -1.54 3.26
C LEU A 63 9.07 -1.32 2.83
N GLN A 64 8.20 -0.95 3.77
CA GLN A 64 6.80 -0.64 3.50
C GLN A 64 6.64 0.52 2.50
N VAL A 65 7.44 1.59 2.64
CA VAL A 65 7.47 2.69 1.68
C VAL A 65 7.93 2.20 0.30
N THR A 66 8.97 1.38 0.22
CA THR A 66 9.44 0.81 -1.05
C THR A 66 8.38 -0.07 -1.72
N VAL A 67 7.73 -0.96 -0.97
CA VAL A 67 6.67 -1.84 -1.50
C VAL A 67 5.47 -1.03 -1.99
N SER A 68 5.05 -0.01 -1.22
CA SER A 68 3.95 0.87 -1.64
C SER A 68 4.28 1.67 -2.90
N LEU A 69 5.52 2.11 -3.07
CA LEU A 69 5.97 2.77 -4.30
C LEU A 69 5.93 1.81 -5.49
N ILE A 70 6.40 0.58 -5.32
CA ILE A 70 6.35 -0.46 -6.36
C ILE A 70 4.90 -0.74 -6.75
N LEU A 71 4.00 -0.93 -5.77
CA LEU A 71 2.57 -1.14 -6.01
C LEU A 71 1.95 0.02 -6.76
N LEU A 72 2.29 1.27 -6.43
CA LEU A 72 1.81 2.44 -7.13
C LEU A 72 2.26 2.47 -8.60
N ILE A 73 3.54 2.19 -8.86
CA ILE A 73 4.09 2.10 -10.22
C ILE A 73 3.34 1.01 -11.01
N PHE A 74 3.22 -0.20 -10.45
CA PHE A 74 2.45 -1.28 -11.08
C PHE A 74 1.00 -0.90 -11.34
N ALA A 75 0.33 -0.25 -10.38
CA ALA A 75 -1.06 0.17 -10.54
C ALA A 75 -1.24 1.19 -11.68
N ILE A 76 -0.31 2.14 -11.83
CA ILE A 76 -0.32 3.12 -12.92
C ILE A 76 -0.08 2.44 -14.28
N PHE A 77 0.88 1.52 -14.37
CA PHE A 77 1.18 0.81 -15.63
C PHE A 77 0.13 -0.24 -16.01
N LEU A 78 -0.69 -0.69 -15.05
CA LEU A 78 -1.74 -1.68 -15.27
C LEU A 78 -3.05 -1.05 -15.79
N ILE A 79 -3.23 0.27 -15.67
CA ILE A 79 -4.32 1.02 -16.34
C ILE A 79 -4.27 0.78 -17.85
#